data_AF-A0A061DB48-F1
#
_entry.id   AF-A0A061DB48-F1
#
_cell.length_a   1.000
_cell.length_b   1.000
_cell.length_c   1.000
_cell.angle_alpha   90.00
_cell.angle_beta   90.00
_cell.angle_gamma   90.00
#
_symmetry.space_group_name_H-M   'P 1'
#
loop_
_entity.id
_entity.type
_entity.pdbx_description
1 polymer ?
#
loop_
_entity_poly.entity_id
_entity_poly.type
_entity_poly.pdbx_seq_one_letter_code
_entity_poly.pdbx_strand_id
1 'polypeptide(L)'
;MVHHSLTEVPRSFKEAVDWLMALRDIDGEKSLRAIGDAVYKFLANKPVGKMEVPALEEVKRISQQFLEEPELKENSYVKELLNRYKTPMNKTDNMWWKSFRAFNGSNYSNFIKTGGLNAEKIARNVDHVTYGCAFLLDNIKRHDQYKSAYTPEATWETSCTKDPEACAVILVGIAPMLYVGLNALWDAMNGVIWHSNDNTRERLVDVLKALGYVEPECQIRNTPYVFRGLRHVDRDMLEKLYDLSGFWAFY
;
A
#
# COMPACT_ATOMS: atom_id res chain seq x y z
N MET A 1 5.33 14.36 -11.58
CA MET A 1 4.68 14.06 -12.87
C MET A 1 3.20 13.97 -12.59
N VAL A 2 2.33 14.36 -13.53
CA VAL A 2 0.88 14.18 -13.33
C VAL A 2 0.44 13.02 -14.23
N HIS A 3 -0.27 12.05 -13.65
CA HIS A 3 -0.73 10.83 -14.27
C HIS A 3 -2.12 11.03 -14.89
N HIS A 4 -2.30 10.53 -16.10
CA HIS A 4 -3.54 10.63 -16.87
C HIS A 4 -4.34 9.32 -16.88
N SER A 5 -3.79 8.24 -16.34
CA SER A 5 -4.42 6.93 -16.26
C SER A 5 -4.03 6.18 -14.98
N LEU A 6 -4.94 5.38 -14.43
CA LEU A 6 -4.66 4.42 -13.34
C LEU A 6 -3.73 3.28 -13.76
N THR A 7 -3.40 3.14 -15.05
CA THR A 7 -2.39 2.18 -15.51
C THR A 7 -0.97 2.74 -15.41
N GLU A 8 -0.81 4.03 -15.11
CA GLU A 8 0.50 4.60 -14.80
C GLU A 8 0.88 4.27 -13.36
N VAL A 9 2.11 3.81 -13.14
CA VAL A 9 2.52 3.22 -11.86
C VAL A 9 2.93 4.31 -10.86
N PRO A 10 2.34 4.33 -9.64
CA PRO A 10 2.84 5.14 -8.54
C PRO A 10 4.30 4.84 -8.19
N ARG A 11 5.07 5.89 -7.89
CA ARG A 11 6.50 5.82 -7.54
C ARG A 11 6.79 6.18 -6.08
N SER A 12 5.80 6.69 -5.35
CA SER A 12 5.90 7.02 -3.94
C SER A 12 4.60 6.68 -3.21
N PHE A 13 4.67 6.61 -1.88
CA PHE A 13 3.48 6.37 -1.07
C PHE A 13 2.38 7.42 -1.33
N LYS A 14 2.72 8.71 -1.45
CA LYS A 14 1.77 9.76 -1.81
C LYS A 14 1.07 9.45 -3.14
N GLU A 15 1.83 9.08 -4.17
CA GLU A 15 1.25 8.73 -5.47
C GLU A 15 0.36 7.48 -5.37
N ALA A 16 0.71 6.51 -4.53
CA ALA A 16 -0.13 5.33 -4.31
C ALA A 16 -1.43 5.67 -3.57
N VAL A 17 -1.38 6.60 -2.62
CA VAL A 17 -2.59 7.15 -1.97
C VAL A 17 -3.45 7.92 -2.98
N ASP A 18 -2.85 8.77 -3.81
CA ASP A 18 -3.56 9.49 -4.87
C ASP A 18 -4.19 8.53 -5.89
N TRP A 19 -3.52 7.43 -6.23
CA TRP A 19 -4.07 6.37 -7.08
C TRP A 19 -5.33 5.75 -6.45
N LEU A 20 -5.33 5.47 -5.15
CA LEU A 20 -6.53 4.99 -4.44
C LEU A 20 -7.65 6.03 -4.43
N MET A 21 -7.33 7.33 -4.31
CA MET A 21 -8.34 8.40 -4.36
C MET A 21 -8.97 8.50 -5.76
N ALA A 22 -8.15 8.37 -6.79
CA ALA A 22 -8.59 8.40 -8.18
C ALA A 22 -9.39 7.13 -8.55
N LEU A 23 -9.02 5.96 -8.01
CA LEU A 23 -9.77 4.70 -8.13
C LEU A 23 -11.18 4.81 -7.52
N ARG A 24 -11.30 5.47 -6.37
CA ARG A 24 -12.58 5.65 -5.69
C ARG A 24 -13.56 6.52 -6.48
N ASP A 25 -13.09 7.36 -7.40
CA ASP A 25 -13.89 8.23 -8.28
C ASP A 25 -15.21 8.79 -7.67
N ILE A 26 -16.20 9.11 -8.50
CA ILE A 26 -17.52 9.61 -8.07
C ILE A 26 -18.48 8.44 -7.78
N ASP A 27 -18.32 7.32 -8.48
CA ASP A 27 -19.15 6.12 -8.40
C ASP A 27 -18.45 5.04 -7.55
N GLY A 28 -17.81 5.44 -6.46
CA GLY A 28 -16.79 4.63 -5.80
C GLY A 28 -17.19 3.22 -5.39
N GLU A 29 -18.45 2.96 -5.10
CA GLU A 29 -18.90 1.59 -4.84
C GLU A 29 -18.77 0.69 -6.07
N LYS A 30 -19.08 1.19 -7.28
CA LYS A 30 -18.96 0.45 -8.54
C LYS A 30 -17.49 0.18 -8.85
N SER A 31 -16.64 1.19 -8.74
CA SER A 31 -15.21 1.09 -9.04
C SER A 31 -14.48 0.17 -8.05
N LEU A 32 -14.82 0.23 -6.76
CA LEU A 32 -14.28 -0.67 -5.73
C LEU A 32 -14.71 -2.13 -5.91
N ARG A 33 -15.96 -2.38 -6.34
CA ARG A 33 -16.40 -3.73 -6.72
C ARG A 33 -15.64 -4.24 -7.93
N ALA A 34 -15.46 -3.41 -8.95
CA ALA A 34 -14.81 -3.80 -10.19
C ALA A 34 -13.31 -4.11 -10.00
N ILE A 35 -12.58 -3.31 -9.22
CA ILE A 35 -11.19 -3.65 -8.85
C ILE A 35 -11.13 -4.89 -7.96
N GLY A 36 -12.10 -5.08 -7.05
CA GLY A 36 -12.19 -6.30 -6.24
C GLY A 36 -12.34 -7.57 -7.08
N ASP A 37 -13.21 -7.53 -8.08
CA ASP A 37 -13.38 -8.59 -9.08
C ASP A 37 -12.08 -8.85 -9.87
N ALA A 38 -11.41 -7.78 -10.31
CA ALA A 38 -10.18 -7.88 -11.09
C ALA A 38 -9.03 -8.49 -10.27
N VAL A 39 -8.83 -8.02 -9.04
CA VAL A 39 -7.82 -8.57 -8.10
C VAL A 39 -8.14 -10.01 -7.74
N TYR A 40 -9.41 -10.35 -7.49
CA TYR A 40 -9.81 -11.74 -7.25
C TYR A 40 -9.43 -12.63 -8.43
N LYS A 41 -9.81 -12.27 -9.65
CA LYS A 41 -9.50 -13.03 -10.87
C LYS A 41 -8.00 -13.16 -11.07
N PHE A 42 -7.25 -12.08 -10.83
CA PHE A 42 -5.80 -12.07 -10.95
C PHE A 42 -5.13 -13.02 -9.94
N LEU A 43 -5.57 -13.06 -8.69
CA LEU A 43 -4.92 -13.82 -7.62
C LEU A 43 -5.43 -15.26 -7.44
N ALA A 44 -6.72 -15.52 -7.70
CA ALA A 44 -7.39 -16.78 -7.31
C ALA A 44 -6.74 -18.04 -7.89
N ASN A 45 -6.23 -17.94 -9.12
CA ASN A 45 -5.64 -19.07 -9.84
C ASN A 45 -4.12 -19.15 -9.77
N LYS A 46 -3.47 -18.26 -9.00
CA LYS A 46 -2.01 -18.26 -8.88
C LYS A 46 -1.55 -19.42 -7.96
N PRO A 47 -0.49 -20.16 -8.33
CA PRO A 47 0.07 -21.21 -7.48
C PRO A 47 0.87 -20.59 -6.32
N VAL A 48 1.06 -21.35 -5.24
CA VAL A 48 1.93 -20.93 -4.12
C VAL A 48 3.40 -21.15 -4.49
N GLY A 49 4.20 -20.08 -4.37
CA GLY A 49 5.60 -20.01 -4.78
C GLY A 49 5.82 -18.92 -5.82
N LYS A 50 7.08 -18.69 -6.20
CA LYS A 50 7.47 -17.59 -7.09
C LYS A 50 6.88 -17.77 -8.50
N MET A 51 5.96 -16.89 -8.87
CA MET A 51 5.50 -16.67 -10.25
C MET A 51 6.02 -15.34 -10.76
N GLU A 52 6.52 -15.32 -12.00
CA GLU A 52 6.91 -14.09 -12.67
C GLU A 52 5.78 -13.65 -13.60
N VAL A 53 5.21 -12.49 -13.30
CA VAL A 53 4.20 -11.83 -14.15
C VAL A 53 4.87 -10.56 -14.67
N PRO A 54 5.23 -10.46 -15.97
CA PRO A 54 6.07 -9.37 -16.47
C PRO A 54 5.57 -7.97 -16.12
N ALA A 55 4.25 -7.74 -16.22
CA ALA A 55 3.64 -6.46 -15.83
C ALA A 55 3.78 -6.17 -14.33
N LEU A 56 3.69 -7.19 -13.47
CA LEU A 56 3.87 -7.05 -12.04
C LEU A 56 5.33 -6.84 -11.65
N GLU A 57 6.28 -7.48 -12.34
CA GLU A 57 7.72 -7.32 -12.05
C GLU A 57 8.18 -5.86 -12.21
N GLU A 58 7.62 -5.11 -13.16
CA GLU A 58 7.94 -3.69 -13.30
C GLU A 58 7.39 -2.85 -12.14
N VAL A 59 6.15 -3.12 -11.70
CA VAL A 59 5.58 -2.44 -10.53
C VAL A 59 6.33 -2.82 -9.26
N LYS A 60 6.71 -4.10 -9.12
CA LYS A 60 7.54 -4.61 -8.02
C LYS A 60 8.86 -3.86 -7.95
N ARG A 61 9.54 -3.67 -9.08
CA ARG A 61 10.80 -2.94 -9.15
C ARG A 61 10.63 -1.50 -8.64
N ILE A 62 9.55 -0.82 -9.03
CA ILE A 62 9.25 0.55 -8.57
C ILE A 62 8.97 0.57 -7.05
N SER A 63 8.13 -0.34 -6.56
CA SER A 63 7.87 -0.49 -5.13
C SER A 63 9.15 -0.79 -4.35
N GLN A 64 10.02 -1.66 -4.87
CA GLN A 64 11.32 -1.97 -4.25
C GLN A 64 12.20 -0.73 -4.17
N GLN A 65 12.26 0.10 -5.21
CA GLN A 65 13.02 1.35 -5.20
C GLN A 65 12.55 2.29 -4.08
N PHE A 66 11.24 2.44 -3.90
CA PHE A 66 10.68 3.19 -2.79
C PHE A 66 11.04 2.60 -1.42
N LEU A 67 11.03 1.26 -1.27
CA LEU A 67 11.45 0.61 -0.02
C LEU A 67 12.94 0.85 0.30
N GLU A 68 13.76 1.17 -0.69
CA GLU A 68 15.20 1.44 -0.54
C GLU A 68 15.51 2.89 -0.13
N GLU A 69 14.50 3.74 0.07
CA GLU A 69 14.69 5.10 0.59
C GLU A 69 15.41 5.08 1.96
N PRO A 70 16.38 5.97 2.22
CA PRO A 70 17.21 5.96 3.43
C PRO A 70 16.41 5.97 4.74
N GLU A 71 15.31 6.73 4.77
CA GLU A 71 14.42 6.90 5.92
C GLU A 71 13.59 5.63 6.20
N LEU A 72 13.50 4.71 5.23
CA LEU A 72 12.68 3.51 5.29
C LEU A 72 13.51 2.23 5.42
N LYS A 73 14.57 2.09 4.62
CA LYS A 73 15.31 0.83 4.40
C LYS A 73 15.95 0.23 5.65
N GLU A 74 16.24 1.05 6.65
CA GLU A 74 16.91 0.58 7.87
C GLU A 74 15.95 -0.14 8.85
N ASN A 75 14.64 0.04 8.67
CA ASN A 75 13.62 -0.59 9.48
C ASN A 75 13.62 -2.12 9.29
N SER A 76 13.49 -2.87 10.38
CA SER A 76 13.58 -4.34 10.36
C SER A 76 12.53 -5.00 9.48
N TYR A 77 11.30 -4.48 9.45
CA TYR A 77 10.22 -4.97 8.59
C TYR A 77 10.47 -4.65 7.10
N VAL A 78 11.12 -3.53 6.78
CA VAL A 78 11.50 -3.19 5.40
C VAL A 78 12.64 -4.08 4.93
N LYS A 79 13.64 -4.35 5.77
CA LYS A 79 14.72 -5.31 5.47
C LYS A 79 14.19 -6.70 5.18
N GLU A 80 13.24 -7.18 5.99
CA GLU A 80 12.58 -8.46 5.75
C GLU A 80 11.87 -8.46 4.39
N LEU A 81 11.16 -7.37 4.07
CA LEU A 81 10.42 -7.26 2.83
C LEU A 81 11.34 -7.18 1.60
N LEU A 82 12.39 -6.35 1.66
CA LEU A 82 13.43 -6.24 0.62
C LEU A 82 14.15 -7.58 0.39
N ASN A 83 14.35 -8.38 1.44
CA ASN A 83 14.91 -9.71 1.28
C ASN A 83 13.99 -10.62 0.45
N ARG A 84 12.67 -10.52 0.61
CA ARG A 84 11.69 -11.28 -0.19
C ARG A 84 11.72 -10.94 -1.68
N TYR A 85 12.08 -9.71 -2.06
CA TYR A 85 12.30 -9.38 -3.47
C TYR A 85 13.50 -10.13 -4.09
N LYS A 86 14.49 -10.51 -3.26
CA LYS A 86 15.79 -11.04 -3.71
C LYS A 86 15.91 -12.55 -3.56
N THR A 87 15.30 -13.14 -2.53
CA THR A 87 15.43 -14.56 -2.20
C THR A 87 14.17 -15.33 -2.54
N PRO A 88 14.25 -16.48 -3.23
CA PRO A 88 13.09 -17.36 -3.42
C PRO A 88 12.47 -17.76 -2.09
N MET A 89 11.14 -17.73 -1.99
CA MET A 89 10.44 -18.10 -0.76
C MET A 89 10.78 -19.53 -0.31
N ASN A 90 11.46 -19.66 0.85
CA ASN A 90 11.73 -20.96 1.45
C ASN A 90 10.45 -21.52 2.08
N LYS A 91 9.92 -22.61 1.49
CA LYS A 91 8.67 -23.28 1.90
C LYS A 91 8.79 -24.06 3.22
N THR A 92 10.00 -24.26 3.76
CA THR A 92 10.25 -25.16 4.90
C THR A 92 10.86 -24.50 6.15
N ASP A 93 11.32 -23.25 6.09
CA ASP A 93 12.00 -22.62 7.24
C ASP A 93 11.03 -22.04 8.30
N ASN A 94 11.08 -22.62 9.50
CA ASN A 94 10.61 -22.08 10.79
C ASN A 94 9.19 -21.48 10.79
N MET A 95 8.22 -22.31 10.42
CA MET A 95 6.78 -22.04 10.44
C MET A 95 6.27 -21.54 11.83
N TRP A 96 6.95 -21.90 12.92
CA TRP A 96 6.51 -21.62 14.30
C TRP A 96 6.99 -20.27 14.86
N TRP A 97 8.23 -19.84 14.59
CA TRP A 97 8.72 -18.51 15.01
C TRP A 97 8.06 -17.36 14.24
N LYS A 98 7.73 -17.61 12.97
CA LYS A 98 7.10 -16.61 12.10
C LYS A 98 5.63 -16.35 12.52
N SER A 99 4.98 -17.29 13.19
CA SER A 99 3.63 -17.14 13.78
C SER A 99 3.59 -16.17 14.97
N PHE A 100 4.70 -15.90 15.65
CA PHE A 100 4.77 -14.95 16.78
C PHE A 100 4.61 -13.48 16.36
N ARG A 101 4.85 -13.14 15.09
CA ARG A 101 4.65 -11.79 14.54
C ARG A 101 3.33 -11.64 13.77
N ALA A 102 2.30 -12.42 14.11
CA ALA A 102 0.90 -12.11 13.84
C ALA A 102 0.42 -11.93 12.36
N PHE A 103 1.29 -12.04 11.35
CA PHE A 103 0.98 -11.73 9.93
C PHE A 103 1.04 -12.93 8.97
N ASN A 104 0.71 -14.15 9.41
CA ASN A 104 1.45 -15.31 8.93
C ASN A 104 0.69 -16.48 8.27
N GLY A 105 -0.63 -16.43 8.20
CA GLY A 105 -1.41 -17.48 7.49
C GLY A 105 -1.28 -17.40 5.97
N SER A 106 -1.24 -16.18 5.43
CA SER A 106 -1.20 -15.93 3.99
C SER A 106 0.15 -16.16 3.35
N ASN A 107 1.26 -16.17 4.12
CA ASN A 107 2.61 -16.36 3.58
C ASN A 107 2.86 -17.72 2.91
N TYR A 108 2.12 -18.76 3.31
CA TYR A 108 2.39 -20.14 2.88
C TYR A 108 1.18 -20.81 2.25
N SER A 109 0.10 -20.06 2.11
CA SER A 109 -1.14 -20.55 1.56
C SER A 109 -1.78 -19.48 0.70
N ASN A 110 -2.43 -19.90 -0.39
CA ASN A 110 -3.23 -18.99 -1.19
C ASN A 110 -4.37 -18.47 -0.29
N PHE A 111 -4.22 -17.26 0.24
CA PHE A 111 -5.15 -16.67 1.21
C PHE A 111 -6.56 -16.50 0.64
N ILE A 112 -6.71 -16.44 -0.68
CA ILE A 112 -8.02 -16.47 -1.34
C ILE A 112 -8.70 -17.82 -1.10
N LYS A 113 -7.96 -18.92 -1.29
CA LYS A 113 -8.47 -20.28 -1.09
C LYS A 113 -8.63 -20.62 0.39
N THR A 114 -7.65 -20.28 1.23
CA THR A 114 -7.68 -20.64 2.67
C THR A 114 -8.56 -19.72 3.50
N GLY A 115 -8.66 -18.43 3.14
CA GLY A 115 -9.54 -17.46 3.79
C GLY A 115 -10.97 -17.43 3.24
N GLY A 116 -11.27 -18.21 2.20
CA GLY A 116 -12.57 -18.19 1.53
C GLY A 116 -12.92 -16.79 1.04
N LEU A 117 -11.94 -16.06 0.51
CA LEU A 117 -12.18 -14.74 -0.05
C LEU A 117 -12.85 -14.89 -1.41
N ASN A 118 -13.91 -14.14 -1.60
CA ASN A 118 -14.51 -13.90 -2.91
C ASN A 118 -14.22 -12.45 -3.31
N ALA A 119 -14.62 -12.08 -4.52
CA ALA A 119 -14.39 -10.73 -5.01
C ALA A 119 -15.03 -9.63 -4.14
N GLU A 120 -16.19 -9.89 -3.54
CA GLU A 120 -16.85 -8.95 -2.63
C GLU A 120 -16.03 -8.68 -1.36
N LYS A 121 -15.41 -9.72 -0.77
CA LYS A 121 -14.52 -9.54 0.38
C LYS A 121 -13.25 -8.79 -0.01
N ILE A 122 -12.70 -9.04 -1.20
CA ILE A 122 -11.55 -8.29 -1.71
C ILE A 122 -11.92 -6.82 -1.94
N ALA A 123 -13.07 -6.53 -2.55
CA ALA A 123 -13.57 -5.16 -2.70
C ALA A 123 -13.68 -4.44 -1.35
N ARG A 124 -14.20 -5.10 -0.31
CA ARG A 124 -14.24 -4.55 1.06
C ARG A 124 -12.85 -4.31 1.66
N ASN A 125 -11.88 -5.16 1.36
CA ASN A 125 -10.50 -4.94 1.80
C ASN A 125 -9.90 -3.71 1.12
N VAL A 126 -10.12 -3.54 -0.18
CA VAL A 126 -9.67 -2.35 -0.94
C VAL A 126 -10.37 -1.09 -0.44
N ASP A 127 -11.69 -1.16 -0.18
CA ASP A 127 -12.46 -0.05 0.40
C ASP A 127 -11.91 0.37 1.77
N HIS A 128 -11.64 -0.60 2.66
CA HIS A 128 -11.07 -0.31 3.98
C HIS A 128 -9.72 0.42 3.88
N VAL A 129 -8.83 -0.07 3.01
CA VAL A 129 -7.53 0.56 2.76
C VAL A 129 -7.70 1.95 2.16
N THR A 130 -8.60 2.10 1.19
CA THR A 130 -8.89 3.37 0.53
C THR A 130 -9.42 4.39 1.53
N TYR A 131 -10.34 3.99 2.42
CA TYR A 131 -10.90 4.84 3.45
C TYR A 131 -9.83 5.31 4.46
N GLY A 132 -8.98 4.40 4.96
CA GLY A 132 -7.90 4.76 5.87
C GLY A 132 -6.91 5.75 5.26
N CYS A 133 -6.52 5.51 4.00
CA CYS A 133 -5.64 6.41 3.25
C CYS A 133 -6.30 7.78 2.96
N ALA A 134 -7.60 7.80 2.60
CA ALA A 134 -8.36 9.03 2.40
C ALA A 134 -8.40 9.86 3.69
N PHE A 135 -8.67 9.20 4.82
CA PHE A 135 -8.72 9.86 6.12
C PHE A 135 -7.36 10.43 6.54
N LEU A 136 -6.27 9.67 6.33
CA LEU A 136 -4.93 10.18 6.54
C LEU A 136 -4.68 11.43 5.71
N LEU A 137 -4.93 11.35 4.39
CA LEU A 137 -4.70 12.43 3.45
C LEU A 137 -5.51 13.69 3.81
N ASP A 138 -6.80 13.55 4.12
CA ASP A 138 -7.68 14.67 4.50
C ASP A 138 -7.20 15.41 5.74
N ASN A 139 -6.52 14.73 6.67
CA ASN A 139 -6.01 15.37 7.88
C ASN A 139 -4.68 16.09 7.64
N ILE A 140 -3.82 15.57 6.75
CA ILE A 140 -2.49 16.14 6.53
C ILE A 140 -2.44 17.17 5.40
N LYS A 141 -3.34 17.10 4.41
CA LYS A 141 -3.29 17.99 3.26
C LYS A 141 -3.73 19.42 3.61
N ARG A 142 -3.23 20.39 2.85
CA ARG A 142 -3.83 21.73 2.76
C ARG A 142 -4.68 21.78 1.51
N HIS A 143 -6.00 21.91 1.67
CA HIS A 143 -6.97 21.77 0.57
C HIS A 143 -6.71 22.68 -0.62
N ASP A 144 -6.19 23.89 -0.39
CA ASP A 144 -5.90 24.91 -1.41
C ASP A 144 -4.55 24.70 -2.12
N GLN A 145 -3.68 23.84 -1.58
CA GLN A 145 -2.29 23.71 -2.04
C GLN A 145 -1.95 22.29 -2.48
N TYR A 146 -2.72 21.29 -2.04
CA TYR A 146 -2.47 19.89 -2.36
C TYR A 146 -2.64 19.60 -3.84
N LYS A 147 -1.63 18.98 -4.45
CA LYS A 147 -1.67 18.55 -5.84
C LYS A 147 -1.70 17.04 -5.92
N SER A 148 -2.84 16.50 -6.35
CA SER A 148 -2.96 15.07 -6.69
C SER A 148 -1.97 14.70 -7.78
N ALA A 149 -1.34 13.54 -7.64
CA ALA A 149 -0.51 12.96 -8.71
C ALA A 149 -1.35 12.46 -9.89
N TYR A 150 -2.65 12.21 -9.69
CA TYR A 150 -3.58 11.74 -10.72
C TYR A 150 -4.54 12.84 -11.12
N THR A 151 -4.75 13.00 -12.42
CA THR A 151 -5.76 13.91 -12.97
C THR A 151 -7.18 13.43 -12.65
N PRO A 152 -8.19 14.33 -12.63
CA PRO A 152 -9.59 13.94 -12.49
C PRO A 152 -10.07 12.94 -13.56
N GLU A 153 -9.43 12.91 -14.72
CA GLU A 153 -9.74 11.98 -15.81
C GLU A 153 -9.19 10.56 -15.57
N ALA A 154 -8.25 10.37 -14.64
CA ALA A 154 -7.65 9.07 -14.33
C ALA A 154 -8.56 8.23 -13.42
N THR A 155 -9.71 7.83 -13.94
CA THR A 155 -10.73 7.04 -13.21
C THR A 155 -10.68 5.57 -13.57
N TRP A 156 -11.42 4.73 -12.84
CA TRP A 156 -11.63 3.32 -13.22
C TRP A 156 -12.21 3.20 -14.64
N GLU A 157 -13.27 3.98 -14.93
CA GLU A 157 -14.01 3.87 -16.19
C GLU A 157 -13.15 4.19 -17.42
N THR A 158 -12.27 5.19 -17.29
CA THR A 158 -11.37 5.61 -18.37
C THR A 158 -10.12 4.75 -18.48
N SER A 159 -9.59 4.25 -17.36
CA SER A 159 -8.29 3.58 -17.31
C SER A 159 -8.37 2.06 -17.34
N CYS A 160 -9.35 1.47 -16.64
CA CYS A 160 -9.35 0.06 -16.27
C CYS A 160 -10.45 -0.76 -16.96
N THR A 161 -11.54 -0.16 -17.47
CA THR A 161 -12.67 -0.92 -18.05
C THR A 161 -12.24 -1.86 -19.19
N LYS A 162 -11.28 -1.43 -20.02
CA LYS A 162 -10.78 -2.22 -21.16
C LYS A 162 -9.82 -3.34 -20.74
N ASP A 163 -9.03 -3.09 -19.70
CA ASP A 163 -8.08 -4.05 -19.15
C ASP A 163 -8.08 -3.98 -17.61
N PRO A 164 -9.05 -4.63 -16.96
CA PRO A 164 -9.13 -4.62 -15.50
C PRO A 164 -7.93 -5.30 -14.84
N GLU A 165 -7.27 -6.24 -15.53
CA GLU A 165 -6.10 -6.94 -15.00
C GLU A 165 -4.91 -5.98 -14.86
N ALA A 166 -4.71 -5.04 -15.79
CA ALA A 166 -3.68 -4.02 -15.66
C ALA A 166 -3.79 -3.25 -14.33
N CYS A 167 -4.98 -2.75 -13.99
CA CYS A 167 -5.19 -2.03 -12.72
C CYS A 167 -5.09 -2.95 -11.48
N ALA A 168 -5.48 -4.22 -11.60
CA ALA A 168 -5.25 -5.21 -10.54
C ALA A 168 -3.75 -5.43 -10.29
N VAL A 169 -2.95 -5.53 -11.35
CA VAL A 169 -1.48 -5.63 -11.28
C VAL A 169 -0.88 -4.42 -10.59
N ILE A 170 -1.34 -3.20 -10.93
CA ILE A 170 -0.91 -1.97 -10.25
C ILE A 170 -1.20 -2.05 -8.76
N LEU A 171 -2.46 -2.32 -8.37
CA LEU A 171 -2.86 -2.38 -6.96
C LEU A 171 -2.06 -3.43 -6.17
N VAL A 172 -1.94 -4.65 -6.71
CA VAL A 172 -1.15 -5.73 -6.09
C VAL A 172 0.32 -5.33 -5.95
N GLY A 173 0.90 -4.69 -6.97
CA GLY A 173 2.30 -4.30 -6.96
C GLY A 173 2.63 -3.10 -6.08
N ILE A 174 1.69 -2.17 -5.84
CA ILE A 174 1.87 -1.03 -4.93
C ILE A 174 1.42 -1.33 -3.49
N ALA A 175 0.73 -2.44 -3.23
CA ALA A 175 0.33 -2.82 -1.88
C ALA A 175 1.52 -2.93 -0.89
N PRO A 176 2.72 -3.42 -1.27
CA PRO A 176 3.92 -3.35 -0.42
C PRO A 176 4.35 -1.92 -0.09
N MET A 177 4.25 -0.99 -1.04
CA MET A 177 4.57 0.42 -0.86
C MET A 177 3.61 1.07 0.14
N LEU A 178 2.30 0.80 0.01
CA LEU A 178 1.27 1.24 0.96
C LEU A 178 1.50 0.65 2.36
N TYR A 179 1.78 -0.65 2.44
CA TYR A 179 2.06 -1.35 3.71
C TYR A 179 3.26 -0.72 4.43
N VAL A 180 4.38 -0.51 3.73
CA VAL A 180 5.59 0.06 4.32
C VAL A 180 5.37 1.51 4.72
N GLY A 181 4.72 2.33 3.87
CA GLY A 181 4.50 3.74 4.18
C GLY A 181 3.63 3.95 5.43
N LEU A 182 2.55 3.17 5.58
CA LEU A 182 1.70 3.23 6.77
C LEU A 182 2.41 2.74 8.03
N ASN A 183 3.18 1.65 7.94
CA ASN A 183 3.99 1.16 9.07
C ASN A 183 5.06 2.19 9.50
N ALA A 184 5.72 2.83 8.53
CA ALA A 184 6.74 3.84 8.80
C ALA A 184 6.15 5.06 9.52
N LEU A 185 4.97 5.53 9.10
CA LEU A 185 4.26 6.60 9.79
C LEU A 185 3.86 6.23 11.21
N TRP A 186 3.34 5.01 11.41
CA TRP A 186 2.99 4.53 12.74
C TRP A 186 4.20 4.43 13.66
N ASP A 187 5.31 3.88 13.16
CA ASP A 187 6.56 3.76 13.91
C ASP A 187 7.11 5.13 14.32
N ALA A 188 7.19 6.07 13.36
CA ALA A 188 7.63 7.43 13.64
C ALA A 188 6.70 8.16 14.63
N MET A 189 5.39 8.01 14.46
CA MET A 189 4.39 8.60 15.36
C MET A 189 4.47 8.03 16.77
N ASN A 190 4.66 6.72 16.92
CA ASN A 190 4.89 6.10 18.22
C ASN A 190 6.15 6.67 18.89
N GLY A 191 7.23 6.89 18.13
CA GLY A 191 8.42 7.58 18.64
C GLY A 191 8.08 8.95 19.23
N VAL A 192 7.21 9.74 18.57
CA VAL A 192 6.76 11.02 19.09
C VAL A 192 5.86 10.87 20.32
N ILE A 193 4.95 9.91 20.36
CA ILE A 193 4.04 9.70 21.49
C ILE A 193 4.80 9.29 22.75
N TRP A 194 5.70 8.32 22.63
CA TRP A 194 6.39 7.73 23.79
C TRP A 194 7.63 8.52 24.21
N HIS A 195 8.29 9.19 23.27
CA HIS A 195 9.57 9.85 23.47
C HIS A 195 9.61 11.23 22.78
N SER A 196 8.55 12.03 22.96
CA SER A 196 8.40 13.36 22.34
C SER A 196 9.61 14.26 22.61
N ASN A 197 10.46 14.42 21.60
CA ASN A 197 11.59 15.35 21.56
C ASN A 197 11.80 15.81 20.11
N ASP A 198 12.74 16.73 19.91
CA ASP A 198 12.96 17.32 18.59
C ASP A 198 13.44 16.28 17.55
N ASN A 199 14.22 15.29 17.97
CA ASN A 199 14.68 14.22 17.09
C ASN A 199 13.53 13.31 16.63
N THR A 200 12.59 12.97 17.52
CA THR A 200 11.43 12.13 17.13
C THR A 200 10.46 12.89 16.24
N ARG A 201 10.31 14.20 16.45
CA ARG A 201 9.52 15.06 15.56
C ARG A 201 10.16 15.23 14.18
N GLU A 202 11.48 15.46 14.11
CA GLU A 202 12.15 15.59 12.82
C GLU A 202 12.16 14.25 12.06
N ARG A 203 12.32 13.12 12.76
CA ARG A 203 12.15 11.79 12.15
C ARG A 203 10.76 11.61 11.51
N LEU A 204 9.69 12.07 12.16
CA LEU A 204 8.34 12.02 11.57
C LEU A 204 8.25 12.86 10.30
N VAL A 205 8.85 14.05 10.29
CA VAL A 205 8.92 14.93 9.13
C VAL A 205 9.70 14.28 7.99
N ASP A 206 10.84 13.66 8.29
CA ASP A 206 11.69 12.99 7.31
C ASP A 206 10.98 11.77 6.69
N VAL A 207 10.27 10.99 7.51
CA VAL A 207 9.41 9.91 6.99
C VAL A 207 8.34 10.48 6.06
N LEU A 208 7.60 11.52 6.45
CA LEU A 208 6.58 12.12 5.58
C LEU A 208 7.14 12.61 4.24
N LYS A 209 8.35 13.19 4.25
CA LYS A 209 9.06 13.59 3.01
C LYS A 209 9.43 12.39 2.15
N ALA A 210 9.98 11.33 2.74
CA ALA A 210 10.28 10.08 2.03
C ALA A 210 9.03 9.41 1.45
N LEU A 211 7.86 9.60 2.09
CA LEU A 211 6.58 9.18 1.54
C LEU A 211 6.07 10.04 0.38
N GLY A 212 6.75 11.12 0.05
CA GLY A 212 6.40 12.04 -1.04
C GLY A 212 5.53 13.23 -0.62
N TYR A 213 5.27 13.43 0.69
CA TYR A 213 4.53 14.59 1.17
C TYR A 213 5.47 15.78 1.40
N VAL A 214 5.14 16.92 0.82
CA VAL A 214 5.98 18.12 0.83
C VAL A 214 5.23 19.33 1.39
N GLU A 215 5.99 20.29 1.94
CA GLU A 215 5.48 21.62 2.25
C GLU A 215 5.48 22.50 0.98
N PRO A 216 4.49 23.38 0.78
CA PRO A 216 3.43 23.70 1.74
C PRO A 216 2.17 22.83 1.58
N GLU A 217 2.12 21.92 0.59
CA GLU A 217 0.95 21.08 0.25
C GLU A 217 0.38 20.28 1.42
N CYS A 218 1.24 19.87 2.35
CA CYS A 218 0.88 19.10 3.54
C CYS A 218 1.42 19.74 4.82
N GLN A 219 0.71 19.50 5.93
CA GLN A 219 1.02 20.00 7.26
C GLN A 219 1.91 19.01 8.03
N ILE A 220 3.04 18.63 7.42
CA ILE A 220 3.88 17.52 7.90
C ILE A 220 4.53 17.79 9.26
N ARG A 221 4.73 19.06 9.63
CA ARG A 221 5.23 19.47 10.95
C ARG A 221 4.15 19.52 12.03
N ASN A 222 2.87 19.40 11.68
CA ASN A 222 1.76 19.41 12.63
C ASN A 222 1.45 17.99 13.10
N THR A 223 2.22 17.51 14.09
CA THR A 223 2.08 16.16 14.66
C THR A 223 0.63 15.81 15.04
N PRO A 224 -0.17 16.67 15.70
CA PRO A 224 -1.58 16.38 15.98
C PRO A 224 -2.42 16.00 14.76
N TYR A 225 -2.18 16.61 13.60
CA TYR A 225 -2.90 16.27 12.36
C TYR A 225 -2.48 14.93 11.81
N VAL A 226 -1.18 14.62 11.82
CA VAL A 226 -0.68 13.31 11.41
C VAL A 226 -1.22 12.21 12.34
N PHE A 227 -1.19 12.43 13.66
CA PHE A 227 -1.74 11.50 14.65
C PHE A 227 -3.23 11.25 14.43
N ARG A 228 -4.00 12.32 14.16
CA ARG A 228 -5.42 12.19 13.83
C ARG A 228 -5.61 11.38 12.55
N GLY A 229 -4.85 11.66 11.49
CA GLY A 229 -4.93 10.96 10.21
C GLY A 229 -4.67 9.46 10.30
N LEU A 230 -3.87 9.01 11.26
CA LEU A 230 -3.58 7.59 11.48
C LEU A 230 -4.67 6.81 12.24
N ARG A 231 -5.74 7.46 12.72
CA ARG A 231 -6.79 6.81 13.54
C ARG A 231 -7.49 5.61 12.88
N HIS A 232 -7.54 5.59 11.54
CA HIS A 232 -8.14 4.52 10.77
C HIS A 232 -7.11 3.60 10.12
N VAL A 233 -5.84 3.75 10.47
CA VAL A 233 -4.78 2.84 10.06
C VAL A 233 -4.60 1.84 11.19
N ASP A 234 -5.34 0.74 11.15
CA ASP A 234 -5.25 -0.31 12.15
C ASP A 234 -4.47 -1.52 11.64
N ARG A 235 -4.26 -2.49 12.53
CA ARG A 235 -3.54 -3.72 12.21
C ARG A 235 -4.27 -4.54 11.11
N ASP A 236 -5.59 -4.53 11.11
CA ASP A 236 -6.40 -5.26 10.13
C ASP A 236 -6.24 -4.66 8.72
N MET A 237 -6.14 -3.33 8.59
CA MET A 237 -5.78 -2.66 7.33
C MET A 237 -4.40 -3.08 6.82
N LEU A 238 -3.41 -3.19 7.70
CA LEU A 238 -2.07 -3.65 7.33
C LEU A 238 -2.05 -5.13 6.91
N GLU A 239 -2.83 -5.98 7.58
CA GLU A 239 -3.02 -7.39 7.20
C GLU A 239 -3.66 -7.50 5.81
N LYS A 240 -4.67 -6.68 5.53
CA LYS A 240 -5.32 -6.60 4.20
C LYS A 240 -4.35 -6.18 3.09
N LEU A 241 -3.52 -5.16 3.33
CA LEU A 241 -2.49 -4.74 2.36
C LEU A 241 -1.47 -5.83 2.10
N TYR A 242 -1.07 -6.54 3.15
CA TYR A 242 -0.15 -7.66 3.05
C TYR A 242 -0.71 -8.78 2.18
N ASP A 243 -1.98 -9.12 2.40
CA ASP A 243 -2.71 -10.13 1.63
C ASP A 243 -2.87 -9.70 0.16
N LEU A 244 -3.28 -8.45 -0.08
CA LEU A 244 -3.42 -7.87 -1.43
C LEU A 244 -2.09 -7.86 -2.20
N SER A 245 -0.94 -7.79 -1.51
CA SER A 245 0.38 -7.82 -2.14
C SER A 245 0.71 -9.17 -2.81
N GLY A 246 -0.04 -10.23 -2.48
CA GLY A 246 0.16 -11.55 -3.07
C GLY A 246 1.54 -12.14 -2.77
N PHE A 247 2.11 -11.85 -1.58
CA PHE A 247 3.47 -12.29 -1.22
C PHE A 247 3.70 -13.79 -1.42
N TRP A 248 2.70 -14.62 -1.15
CA TRP A 248 2.75 -16.07 -1.33
C TRP A 248 2.90 -16.55 -2.78
N ALA A 249 2.56 -15.71 -3.76
CA ALA A 249 2.52 -16.04 -5.18
C ALA A 249 3.63 -15.37 -6.00
N PHE A 250 4.15 -14.23 -5.56
CA PHE A 250 5.02 -13.39 -6.39
C PHE A 250 6.37 -13.07 -5.77
N TYR A 251 6.60 -13.47 -4.51
CA TYR A 251 7.78 -13.17 -3.72
C TYR A 251 8.27 -14.45 -3.04
#